data_AF-A0A2E5EHG2-F1
#
_entry.id   AF-A0A2E5EHG2-F1
#
_cell.length_a   1.000
_cell.length_b   1.000
_cell.length_c   1.000
_cell.angle_alpha   90.00
_cell.angle_beta   90.00
_cell.angle_gamma   90.00
#
_symmetry.space_group_name_H-M   'P 1'
#
loop_
_entity.id
_entity.type
_entity.pdbx_description
1 polymer ?
#
loop_
_entity_poly.entity_id
_entity_poly.type
_entity_poly.pdbx_seq_one_letter_code
_entity_poly.pdbx_strand_id
1 'polypeptide(L)'
;MKLLAKLNRMFVILAAVCALTVFTTGCETVGGGGSHTLDELKAAANDGDANASLKLGNAYFNGRNGAEKDFVEAQKWYEKAAQQFKTK
;
A
#
# COMPACT_ATOMS: atom_id res chain seq x y z
N MET A 1 -32.28 -11.82 23.75
CA MET A 1 -31.09 -11.48 24.59
C MET A 1 -29.78 -12.18 24.18
N LYS A 2 -29.80 -13.34 23.47
CA LYS A 2 -28.55 -14.04 23.04
C LYS A 2 -27.91 -13.51 21.72
N LEU A 3 -28.64 -12.73 20.91
CA LEU A 3 -28.11 -12.14 19.66
C LEU A 3 -27.25 -10.89 19.89
N LEU A 4 -27.65 -10.00 20.82
CA LEU A 4 -26.92 -8.76 21.14
C LEU A 4 -25.53 -9.06 21.74
N ALA A 5 -25.42 -10.12 22.55
CA ALA A 5 -24.14 -10.56 23.09
C ALA A 5 -23.21 -11.18 22.02
N LYS A 6 -23.75 -11.80 20.97
CA LYS A 6 -22.97 -12.34 19.85
C LYS A 6 -22.45 -11.22 18.93
N LEU A 7 -23.26 -10.20 18.68
CA LEU A 7 -22.87 -9.07 17.84
C LEU A 7 -21.79 -8.20 18.49
N ASN A 8 -21.90 -7.93 19.80
CA ASN A 8 -20.88 -7.19 20.56
C ASN A 8 -19.57 -7.99 20.68
N ARG A 9 -19.65 -9.32 20.84
CA ARG A 9 -18.48 -10.20 20.85
C ARG A 9 -17.77 -10.26 19.50
N MET A 10 -18.51 -10.23 18.39
CA MET A 10 -17.93 -10.22 17.05
C MET A 10 -17.17 -8.91 16.76
N PHE A 11 -17.68 -7.77 17.24
CA PHE A 11 -17.01 -6.47 17.14
C PHE A 11 -15.73 -6.40 17.98
N VAL A 12 -15.75 -6.97 19.19
CA VAL A 12 -14.57 -7.06 20.07
C VAL A 12 -13.48 -7.98 19.49
N ILE A 13 -13.86 -9.07 18.82
CA ILE A 13 -12.91 -9.97 18.15
C ILE A 13 -12.27 -9.28 16.93
N LEU A 14 -13.03 -8.49 16.16
CA LEU A 14 -12.49 -7.74 15.02
C LEU A 14 -11.48 -6.66 15.46
N ALA A 15 -11.76 -5.96 16.56
CA ALA A 15 -10.82 -4.98 17.13
C ALA A 15 -9.56 -5.62 17.73
N ALA A 16 -9.69 -6.80 18.36
CA ALA A 16 -8.56 -7.52 18.94
C ALA A 16 -7.65 -8.18 17.88
N VAL A 17 -8.20 -8.62 16.74
CA VAL A 17 -7.41 -9.13 15.61
C VAL A 17 -6.57 -8.02 14.97
N CYS A 18 -7.09 -6.79 14.86
CA CYS A 18 -6.31 -5.64 14.39
C CYS A 18 -5.17 -5.25 15.34
N ALA A 19 -5.27 -5.54 16.64
CA ALA A 19 -4.23 -5.24 17.62
C ALA A 19 -3.15 -6.34 17.73
N LEU A 20 -3.46 -7.59 17.38
CA LEU A 20 -2.50 -8.71 17.46
C LEU A 20 -1.66 -8.90 16.19
N THR A 21 -2.12 -8.51 15.00
CA THR A 21 -1.27 -8.57 13.79
C THR A 21 -0.20 -7.49 13.76
N VAL A 22 -0.34 -6.43 14.57
CA VAL A 22 0.63 -5.32 14.66
C VAL A 22 1.90 -5.71 15.43
N PHE A 23 1.93 -6.84 16.15
CA PHE A 23 3.06 -7.19 17.03
C PHE A 23 4.00 -8.30 16.53
N THR A 24 3.68 -9.02 15.43
CA THR A 24 4.56 -10.11 14.95
C THR A 24 4.91 -10.08 13.46
N THR A 25 4.35 -9.17 12.66
CA THR A 25 4.79 -8.98 11.27
C THR A 25 5.52 -7.65 11.14
N GLY A 26 6.86 -7.71 11.07
CA GLY A 26 7.67 -6.59 10.60
C GLY A 26 8.86 -6.24 11.50
N CYS A 27 9.79 -7.17 11.64
CA CYS A 27 11.18 -6.80 11.84
C CYS A 27 11.61 -5.90 10.67
N GLU A 28 12.12 -4.71 11.02
CA GLU A 28 13.07 -3.87 10.27
C GLU A 28 12.75 -3.44 8.84
N THR A 29 12.64 -2.12 8.61
CA THR A 29 13.55 -1.45 7.67
C THR A 29 13.66 0.04 8.00
N VAL A 30 14.81 0.40 8.58
CA VAL A 30 15.54 1.67 8.47
C VAL A 30 14.84 2.88 7.84
N GLY A 31 14.78 3.96 8.61
CA GLY A 31 14.88 5.29 8.02
C GLY A 31 16.25 5.43 7.33
N GLY A 32 16.24 5.71 6.03
CA GLY A 32 17.43 6.00 5.25
C GLY A 32 17.10 6.10 3.77
N GLY A 33 17.54 7.16 3.10
CA GLY A 33 17.38 7.31 1.66
C GLY A 33 17.97 6.10 0.92
N GLY A 34 17.11 5.30 0.27
CA GLY A 34 17.50 4.08 -0.42
C GLY A 34 16.65 3.90 -1.66
N SER A 35 17.30 3.56 -2.77
CA SER A 35 16.68 3.30 -4.06
C SER A 35 15.61 2.20 -3.95
N HIS A 36 14.34 2.56 -3.79
CA HIS A 36 13.23 1.60 -3.87
C HIS A 36 13.25 0.92 -5.24
N THR A 37 13.27 -0.41 -5.25
CA THR A 37 13.16 -1.19 -6.48
C THR A 37 11.75 -1.09 -7.05
N LEU A 38 11.59 -1.38 -8.34
CA LEU A 38 10.28 -1.33 -9.00
C LEU A 38 9.26 -2.26 -8.32
N ASP A 39 9.71 -3.41 -7.82
CA ASP A 39 8.86 -4.40 -7.17
C ASP A 39 8.36 -3.96 -5.80
N GLU A 40 9.22 -3.32 -4.99
CA GLU A 40 8.80 -2.73 -3.71
C GLU A 40 7.75 -1.63 -3.91
N LEU A 41 7.95 -0.78 -4.92
CA LEU A 41 6.98 0.25 -5.27
C LEU A 41 5.66 -0.35 -5.75
N LYS A 42 5.68 -1.47 -6.50
CA LYS A 42 4.47 -2.18 -6.91
C LYS A 42 3.71 -2.74 -5.73
N ALA A 43 4.41 -3.35 -4.77
CA ALA A 43 3.79 -3.88 -3.56
C ALA A 43 3.11 -2.76 -2.77
N ALA A 44 3.83 -1.68 -2.46
CA ALA A 44 3.27 -0.53 -1.73
C ALA A 44 2.12 0.16 -2.48
N ALA A 45 2.23 0.31 -3.80
CA ALA A 45 1.17 0.88 -4.64
C ALA A 45 -0.10 0.00 -4.65
N ASN A 46 0.04 -1.32 -4.52
CA ASN A 46 -1.08 -2.25 -4.39
C ASN A 46 -1.72 -2.21 -3.00
N ASP A 47 -0.94 -1.95 -1.96
CA ASP A 47 -1.43 -1.76 -0.58
C ASP A 47 -2.13 -0.42 -0.34
N GLY A 48 -2.22 0.44 -1.37
CA GLY A 48 -2.91 1.72 -1.29
C GLY A 48 -2.01 2.92 -1.04
N ASP A 49 -0.68 2.77 -1.07
CA ASP A 49 0.23 3.90 -0.94
C ASP A 49 0.25 4.73 -2.24
N ALA A 50 -0.49 5.85 -2.20
CA ALA A 50 -0.56 6.81 -3.29
C ALA A 50 0.80 7.39 -3.70
N ASN A 51 1.76 7.51 -2.77
CA ASN A 51 3.10 7.99 -3.05
C ASN A 51 3.93 6.93 -3.80
N ALA A 52 3.74 5.64 -3.47
CA ALA A 52 4.36 4.54 -4.19
C ALA A 52 3.81 4.45 -5.62
N SER A 53 2.50 4.57 -5.81
CA SER A 53 1.85 4.65 -7.13
C SER A 53 2.43 5.79 -7.98
N LEU A 54 2.65 6.98 -7.39
CA LEU A 54 3.27 8.12 -8.06
C LEU A 54 4.73 7.84 -8.47
N LYS A 55 5.52 7.26 -7.56
CA LYS A 55 6.92 6.88 -7.82
C LYS A 55 7.01 5.82 -8.93
N LEU A 56 6.07 4.88 -8.98
CA LEU A 56 6.02 3.87 -10.03
C LEU A 56 5.67 4.48 -11.39
N GLY A 57 4.71 5.40 -11.43
CA GLY A 57 4.40 6.18 -12.63
C GLY A 57 5.64 6.94 -13.14
N ASN A 58 6.40 7.57 -12.23
CA ASN A 58 7.65 8.24 -12.58
C ASN A 58 8.73 7.28 -13.07
N ALA A 59 8.81 6.06 -12.52
CA ALA A 59 9.76 5.05 -12.95
C ALA A 59 9.48 4.61 -14.40
N TYR A 60 8.22 4.33 -14.74
CA TYR A 60 7.79 4.01 -16.10
C TYR A 60 7.87 5.21 -17.05
N PHE A 61 7.62 6.44 -16.59
CA PHE A 61 7.75 7.63 -17.43
C PHE A 61 9.20 7.92 -17.82
N ASN A 62 10.13 7.78 -16.86
CA ASN A 62 11.54 8.12 -17.04
C ASN A 62 12.42 6.94 -17.45
N GLY A 63 11.92 5.71 -17.36
CA GLY A 63 12.70 4.49 -17.54
C GLY A 63 13.77 4.34 -16.45
N ARG A 64 13.35 4.40 -15.18
CA ARG A 64 14.25 4.36 -14.01
C ARG A 64 13.97 3.14 -13.16
N ASN A 65 14.92 2.78 -12.30
CA ASN A 65 14.79 1.70 -11.31
C ASN A 65 14.48 0.33 -11.94
N GLY A 66 14.97 0.09 -13.17
CA GLY A 66 14.74 -1.16 -13.92
C GLY A 66 13.45 -1.19 -14.74
N ALA A 67 12.64 -0.13 -14.72
CA ALA A 67 11.52 0.01 -15.65
C ALA A 67 12.01 0.48 -17.02
N GLU A 68 11.45 -0.10 -18.08
CA GLU A 68 11.49 0.49 -19.41
C GLU A 68 10.55 1.69 -19.48
N LYS A 69 10.79 2.60 -20.42
CA LYS A 69 9.90 3.73 -20.65
C LYS A 69 8.58 3.22 -21.21
N ASP A 70 7.51 3.36 -20.44
CA ASP A 70 6.16 3.03 -20.85
C ASP A 70 5.19 4.09 -20.33
N PHE A 71 4.75 4.96 -21.24
CA PHE A 71 3.84 6.05 -20.90
C PHE A 71 2.42 5.56 -20.61
N VAL A 72 2.00 4.44 -21.21
CA VAL A 72 0.68 3.85 -20.98
C VAL A 72 0.64 3.28 -19.57
N GLU A 73 1.69 2.57 -19.17
CA GLU A 73 1.81 2.04 -17.82
C GLU A 73 1.95 3.18 -16.80
N ALA A 74 2.77 4.20 -17.09
CA ALA A 74 2.88 5.38 -16.24
C ALA A 74 1.53 6.07 -15.99
N GLN A 75 0.71 6.26 -17.02
CA GLN A 75 -0.62 6.84 -16.91
C GLN A 75 -1.52 6.04 -15.95
N LYS A 76 -1.56 4.70 -16.08
CA LYS A 76 -2.36 3.85 -15.18
C LYS A 76 -1.96 4.04 -13.72
N TRP A 77 -0.66 4.11 -13.44
CA TRP A 77 -0.15 4.31 -12.09
C TRP A 77 -0.45 5.71 -11.55
N TYR A 78 -0.44 6.74 -12.40
CA TYR A 78 -0.89 8.08 -12.01
C TYR A 78 -2.39 8.15 -11.74
N GLU A 79 -3.22 7.48 -12.55
CA GLU A 79 -4.66 7.40 -12.32
C GLU A 79 -4.96 6.69 -10.99
N LYS A 80 -4.27 5.57 -10.72
CA LYS A 80 -4.37 4.85 -9.45
C LYS A 80 -3.92 5.71 -8.27
N ALA A 81 -2.81 6.44 -8.40
CA ALA A 81 -2.35 7.38 -7.38
C ALA A 81 -3.42 8.45 -7.11
N ALA A 82 -4.00 9.05 -8.16
CA ALA A 82 -5.05 10.06 -8.04
C ALA A 82 -6.33 9.51 -7.37
N GLN A 83 -6.69 8.25 -7.62
CA GLN A 83 -7.79 7.59 -6.92
C GLN A 83 -7.46 7.39 -5.43
N GLN A 84 -6.27 6.87 -5.13
CA GLN A 84 -5.82 6.62 -3.75
C GLN A 84 -5.69 7.92 -2.93
N PHE A 85 -5.20 9.00 -3.54
CA PHE A 85 -5.15 10.32 -2.90
C PHE A 85 -6.53 10.91 -2.61
N LYS A 86 -7.55 10.59 -3.41
CA LYS A 86 -8.93 11.04 -3.17
C LYS A 86 -9.64 10.24 -2.08
N THR A 87 -9.24 8.99 -1.86
CA THR A 87 -9.83 8.09 -0.86
C THR A 87 -9.21 8.19 0.53
N LYS A 88 -8.11 8.95 0.67
CA LYS A 88 -7.36 9.12 1.92
C LYS A 88 -7.71 10.44 2.59
#